data_AF-A0A1Q6YDC3-F1
#
_entry.id   AF-A0A1Q6YDC3-F1
#
_cell.length_a   1.000
_cell.length_b   1.000
_cell.length_c   1.000
_cell.angle_alpha   90.00
_cell.angle_beta   90.00
_cell.angle_gamma   90.00
#
_symmetry.space_group_name_H-M   'P 1'
#
loop_
_entity.id
_entity.type
_entity.pdbx_description
1 polymer ?
#
loop_
_entity_poly.entity_id
_entity_poly.type
_entity_poly.pdbx_seq_one_letter_code
_entity_poly.pdbx_strand_id
1 'polypeptide(L)' 'MLPVMLLISILLGLIPLVGIGWIVVSGTITTVDGLFESIIMLSISGVFFLNVFWELRDRGLFGKGKAEPAKQPPASDES' A
#
# COMPACT_ATOMS: atom_id res chain seq x y z
N MET A 1 12.93 -8.74 -7.21
CA MET A 1 12.32 -7.40 -7.30
C MET A 1 11.02 -7.32 -6.49
N LEU A 2 10.07 -8.24 -6.68
CA LEU A 2 8.80 -8.33 -5.91
C LEU A 2 8.88 -8.27 -4.36
N PRO A 3 9.79 -8.99 -3.65
CA PRO A 3 9.87 -8.88 -2.18
C PRO A 3 10.32 -7.48 -1.70
N VAL A 4 11.08 -6.75 -2.53
CA VAL A 4 11.48 -5.38 -2.24
C VAL A 4 10.26 -4.45 -2.34
N MET A 5 9.38 -4.68 -3.31
CA MET A 5 8.15 -3.91 -3.49
C MET A 5 7.16 -4.12 -2.33
N LEU A 6 7.01 -5.35 -1.84
CA LEU A 6 6.22 -5.67 -0.65
C LEU A 6 6.77 -4.97 0.59
N LEU A 7 8.08 -5.03 0.82
CA LEU A 7 8.74 -4.37 1.94
C LEU A 7 8.58 -2.84 1.88
N ILE A 8 8.79 -2.25 0.70
CA ILE A 8 8.59 -0.81 0.48
C ILE A 8 7.13 -0.44 0.77
N SER A 9 6.15 -1.20 0.27
CA SER A 9 4.73 -0.91 0.48
C SER A 9 4.34 -0.98 1.96
N ILE A 10 4.89 -1.92 2.73
CA ILE A 10 4.69 -1.96 4.20
C ILE A 10 5.29 -0.73 4.87
N LEU A 11 6.54 -0.38 4.53
CA LEU A 11 7.22 0.78 5.11
C LEU A 11 6.47 2.07 4.78
N LEU A 12 6.02 2.24 3.53
CA LEU A 12 5.24 3.38 3.08
C LEU A 12 3.86 3.45 3.73
N GLY A 13 3.25 2.30 4.07
CA GLY A 13 2.00 2.25 4.84
C GLY A 13 2.17 2.59 6.32
N LEU A 14 3.33 2.31 6.92
CA LEU A 14 3.60 2.59 8.34
C LEU A 14 3.89 4.07 8.63
N ILE A 15 4.58 4.76 7.72
CA ILE A 15 4.88 6.20 7.86
C ILE A 15 3.62 7.04 8.17
N PRO A 16 2.52 6.94 7.39
CA PRO A 16 1.30 7.69 7.69
C PRO A 16 0.63 7.25 9.00
N LEU A 17 0.79 5.99 9.45
CA LEU A 17 0.30 5.56 10.77
C LEU A 17 1.03 6.28 11.92
N VAL A 18 2.34 6.49 11.78
CA VAL A 18 3.11 7.29 12.74
C VAL A 18 2.61 8.73 12.75
N GLY A 19 2.29 9.30 11.58
CA GLY A 19 1.65 10.61 11.46
C GLY A 19 0.33 10.69 12.24
N ILE A 20 -0.54 9.70 12.09
CA ILE A 20 -1.80 9.61 12.87
C ILE A 20 -1.50 9.52 14.38
N GLY A 21 -0.52 8.71 14.78
CA GLY A 21 -0.09 8.63 16.18
C GLY A 21 0.31 9.99 16.76
N TRP A 22 1.00 10.81 15.96
CA TRP A 22 1.36 12.17 16.34
C TRP A 22 0.14 13.10 16.51
N ILE A 23 -0.85 13.01 15.60
CA ILE A 23 -2.11 13.76 15.68
C ILE A 23 -2.88 13.40 16.97
N VAL A 24 -2.89 12.12 17.33
CA VAL A 24 -3.53 11.64 18.57
C VAL A 24 -2.82 12.19 19.81
N VAL A 25 -1.48 12.11 19.86
CA VAL A 25 -0.68 12.62 20.98
C VAL A 25 -0.78 14.13 21.12
N SER A 26 -0.88 14.85 20.00
CA SER A 26 -1.03 16.31 19.97
C SER A 26 -2.43 16.78 20.40
N GLY A 27 -3.38 15.86 20.59
CA GLY A 27 -4.76 16.18 20.97
C GLY A 27 -5.57 16.86 19.86
N THR A 28 -5.07 16.90 18.63
CA THR A 28 -5.72 17.57 17.50
C THR A 28 -6.71 16.67 16.77
N ILE A 29 -6.84 15.39 17.14
CA ILE A 29 -7.77 14.44 16.50
C ILE A 29 -9.25 14.87 16.60
N THR A 30 -9.61 15.68 17.60
CA THR A 30 -10.98 16.20 17.77
C THR A 30 -11.24 17.46 16.95
N THR A 31 -10.21 18.04 16.32
CA THR A 31 -10.41 19.16 15.40
C THR A 31 -10.79 18.61 14.02
N VAL A 32 -11.56 19.40 13.27
CA VAL A 32 -11.95 19.02 11.91
C VAL A 32 -10.72 18.83 11.01
N ASP A 33 -9.71 19.67 11.21
CA ASP A 33 -8.44 19.63 10.48
C ASP A 33 -7.66 18.33 10.76
N GLY A 34 -7.46 17.99 12.05
CA GLY A 34 -6.76 16.76 12.44
C GLY A 34 -7.53 15.49 12.06
N LEU A 35 -8.86 15.53 12.08
CA LEU A 35 -9.69 14.42 11.61
C LEU A 35 -9.56 14.24 10.09
N PHE A 36 -9.59 15.32 9.31
CA PHE A 36 -9.45 15.27 7.86
C PHE A 36 -8.07 14.76 7.44
N GLU A 37 -7.02 15.28 8.06
CA GLU A 37 -5.64 14.81 7.85
C GLU A 37 -5.50 13.33 8.17
N SER A 38 -6.07 12.88 9.30
CA SER A 38 -6.05 11.48 9.71
C SER A 38 -6.76 10.56 8.72
N ILE A 39 -7.91 10.98 8.17
CA ILE A 39 -8.64 10.19 7.17
C ILE A 39 -7.82 10.06 5.89
N ILE A 40 -7.14 11.12 5.45
CA ILE A 40 -6.26 11.07 4.26
C ILE A 40 -5.07 10.14 4.52
N MET A 41 -4.36 10.32 5.63
CA MET A 41 -3.24 9.47 6.02
C MET A 41 -3.65 8.00 6.12
N LEU A 42 -4.80 7.73 6.74
CA LEU A 42 -5.35 6.39 6.89
C LEU A 42 -5.73 5.80 5.53
N SER A 43 -6.29 6.61 4.62
CA SER A 43 -6.64 6.19 3.26
C SER A 43 -5.39 5.78 2.47
N ILE A 44 -4.34 6.62 2.50
CA ILE A 44 -3.07 6.34 1.83
C ILE A 44 -2.44 5.06 2.41
N SER A 45 -2.40 4.94 3.73
CA SER A 45 -1.92 3.73 4.40
C SER A 45 -2.72 2.49 3.98
N GLY A 46 -4.05 2.61 3.95
CA GLY A 46 -4.96 1.56 3.53
C GLY A 46 -4.68 1.05 2.13
N VAL A 47 -4.39 1.94 1.16
CA VAL A 47 -4.02 1.57 -0.21
C VAL A 47 -2.70 0.78 -0.22
N PHE A 48 -1.69 1.22 0.53
CA PHE A 48 -0.41 0.50 0.63
C PHE A 48 -0.54 -0.87 1.29
N PHE A 49 -1.35 -0.99 2.34
CA PHE A 49 -1.62 -2.27 2.98
C PHE A 49 -2.49 -3.19 2.13
N LEU A 50 -3.46 -2.65 1.38
CA LEU A 50 -4.26 -3.44 0.45
C LEU A 50 -3.40 -4.00 -0.69
N ASN A 51 -2.44 -3.21 -1.18
CA ASN A 51 -1.44 -3.66 -2.14
C ASN A 51 -0.61 -4.84 -1.59
N VAL A 52 -0.17 -4.74 -0.33
CA VAL A 52 0.52 -5.85 0.37
C VAL A 52 -0.38 -7.07 0.53
N PHE A 53 -1.66 -6.87 0.86
CA PHE A 53 -2.63 -7.96 1.02
C PHE A 53 -2.87 -8.71 -0.29
N TRP A 54 -3.01 -8.00 -1.41
CA TRP A 54 -3.13 -8.62 -2.72
C TRP A 54 -1.85 -9.35 -3.15
N GLU A 55 -0.69 -8.75 -2.93
CA GLU A 55 0.62 -9.39 -3.18
C GLU A 55 0.80 -10.67 -2.34
N LEU A 56 0.39 -10.67 -1.07
CA LEU A 56 0.42 -11.85 -0.20
C LEU A 56 -0.61 -12.93 -0.62
N ARG A 57 -1.78 -12.51 -1.10
CA ARG A 57 -2.80 -13.41 -1.67
C ARG A 57 -2.30 -14.08 -2.95
N ASP A 58 -1.73 -13.31 -3.86
CA ASP A 58 -1.19 -13.78 -5.14
C ASP A 58 0.00 -14.76 -4.94
N ARG A 59 0.77 -14.55 -3.87
CA ARG A 59 1.81 -15.47 -3.40
C ARG A 59 1.30 -16.80 -2.83
N GLY A 60 -0.01 -17.03 -2.81
CA GLY A 60 -0.60 -18.34 -2.55
C GLY A 60 -0.75 -18.72 -1.08
N LEU A 61 -0.68 -17.76 -0.14
CA LEU A 61 -1.03 -18.01 1.27
C LEU A 61 -2.51 -18.41 1.46
N PHE A 62 -3.38 -18.14 0.48
CA PHE A 62 -4.80 -18.52 0.49
C PHE A 62 -5.27 -19.39 -0.68
N GLY A 63 -4.36 -19.90 -1.53
CA GLY A 63 -4.77 -20.73 -2.65
C GLY A 63 -3.75 -20.74 -3.77
N LYS A 64 -3.36 -21.95 -4.15
CA LYS A 64 -2.40 -22.27 -5.19
C LYS A 64 -2.93 -21.81 -6.55
N GLY A 65 -2.38 -20.73 -7.11
CA GLY A 65 -2.71 -20.29 -8.46
C GLY A 65 -1.73 -19.23 -8.94
N LYS A 66 -0.74 -19.65 -9.75
CA LYS A 66 0.19 -18.74 -10.44
C LYS A 66 -0.62 -17.78 -11.32
N ALA A 67 -0.50 -16.48 -11.08
CA ALA A 67 -0.79 -15.47 -12.09
C ALA A 67 0.51 -14.71 -12.38
N GLU A 68 1.23 -15.18 -13.40
CA GLU A 68 2.36 -14.47 -13.98
C GLU A 68 1.84 -13.14 -14.55
N PRO A 69 2.41 -11.97 -14.19
CA PRO A 69 1.97 -10.71 -14.78
C PRO A 69 2.23 -10.76 -16.28
N ALA A 70 1.20 -10.40 -17.05
CA ALA A 70 1.19 -10.40 -18.49
C ALA A 70 2.51 -9.85 -19.07
N LYS A 71 3.16 -10.66 -19.91
CA LYS A 71 4.19 -10.20 -20.84
C LYS A 71 3.69 -8.92 -21.52
N GLN A 72 4.42 -7.82 -21.33
CA GLN A 72 4.35 -6.68 -22.24
C GLN A 72 4.39 -7.22 -23.67
N PRO A 73 3.45 -6.81 -24.57
CA PRO A 73 3.57 -7.17 -25.97
C PRO A 73 4.92 -6.64 -26.47
N PRO A 74 5.73 -7.47 -27.15
CA PRO A 74 6.95 -6.98 -27.77
C PRO A 74 6.57 -5.88 -28.76
N ALA A 75 7.33 -4.78 -28.69
CA ALA A 75 7.33 -3.75 -29.70
C ALA A 75 7.46 -4.42 -31.08
N SER A 76 6.47 -4.22 -31.92
CA SER A 76 6.52 -4.60 -33.32
C SER A 76 7.48 -3.65 -34.04
N ASP A 77 8.78 -3.99 -34.01
CA ASP A 77 9.76 -3.49 -34.96
C ASP A 77 9.58 -4.27 -36.28
N GLU A 78 8.99 -3.58 -37.25
CA GLU A 78 9.50 -3.40 -38.62
C GLU A 78 10.18 -4.60 -39.33
N SER A 79 9.51 -5.17 -40.35
CA SER A 79 10.03 -5.51 -41.71
C SER A 79 8.98 -6.19 -42.57
#